data_AF-A0A960SGM0-F1
#
_entry.id   AF-A0A960SGM0-F1
#
_cell.length_a   1.000
_cell.length_b   1.000
_cell.length_c   1.000
_cell.angle_alpha   90.00
_cell.angle_beta   90.00
_cell.angle_gamma   90.00
#
_symmetry.space_group_name_H-M   'P 1'
#
loop_
_entity.id
_entity.type
_entity.pdbx_description
1 polymer ?
#
loop_
_entity_poly.entity_id
_entity_poly.type
_entity_poly.pdbx_seq_one_letter_code
_entity_poly.pdbx_strand_id
1 'polypeptide(L)'
;MVLRKTGNRLGVGGFSFKGLKRISILLIWGLGFSNPNASWLEDYEVNGNFKLEIDSTGFHLPSAIAMVPDPGPNSDSPIYFVTELRGALKVVTRDRSVHTIAEDFFNLKVENDLPDHHGEIGMAGICLHPKTGYVFVTYGYQDEYGQYRNGITRFESEPGTFGLKPKSQVDLLPVLKSYMSNLAHQIGPVQIYDDLVYISVGDGEDPQKSRDVASPKGKILRMTLDGMPAPGNPYAVDEDPNKAINYVWASGLRNPFSLKIADGKVFVGDNGPSADRFALVNEGDDLLYDGTDYSVSGNALFVWKTAVSPVQMDYNPGLAKQAGFPEPWSSSFFVALSGSPTEPPGPSYHGAKALVGLGVDVEKGKLISKPDPLLRYRGSGYQLIVGTALASDGLYVVPLMPDSEGNSPILKLTYDPENAHPYQVNALHHGSLLMKYSCFGCHMFDNKGYSSVGPDINRITIGNKLLEKLNSPDYLEQLKAVDQLKEEPFVSYAAARKEVRDLDGMEKIRTWLTYRLLEPRFDQQIIAMPTLGLQREEAEALADWILEPTSTSVALNEINIFIEKVMYRSKKTLILVFFTGGFFGGMIVLYLGGKIWKRFRT
;
A
#
# COMPACT_ATOMS: atom_id res chain seq x y z
N MET A 1 44.21 69.52 0.94
CA MET A 1 45.00 69.48 -0.31
C MET A 1 44.11 68.77 -1.35
N VAL A 2 43.21 69.44 -2.09
CA VAL A 2 43.43 70.28 -3.30
C VAL A 2 44.16 69.43 -4.36
N LEU A 3 43.70 69.04 -5.56
CA LEU A 3 42.63 69.37 -6.53
C LEU A 3 42.40 68.10 -7.41
N ARG A 4 41.21 67.67 -7.85
CA ARG A 4 40.27 68.18 -8.88
C ARG A 4 40.86 68.39 -10.29
N LYS A 5 40.29 67.69 -11.30
CA LYS A 5 39.60 68.23 -12.52
C LYS A 5 39.10 67.04 -13.37
N THR A 6 37.79 66.76 -13.49
CA THR A 6 36.71 67.38 -14.33
C THR A 6 36.92 67.17 -15.84
N GLY A 7 35.94 66.87 -16.69
CA GLY A 7 34.46 66.92 -16.61
C GLY A 7 33.86 65.98 -17.67
N ASN A 8 32.57 65.97 -18.00
CA ASN A 8 31.50 66.93 -17.76
C ASN A 8 30.12 66.22 -17.79
N ARG A 9 29.15 66.89 -17.17
CA ARG A 9 27.74 66.50 -16.94
C ARG A 9 26.88 66.44 -18.20
N LEU A 10 25.80 65.64 -18.12
CA LEU A 10 24.34 65.98 -18.19
C LEU A 10 23.62 64.61 -18.24
N GLY A 11 22.60 64.22 -17.46
CA GLY A 11 21.56 64.95 -16.75
C GLY A 11 20.19 64.44 -17.21
N VAL A 12 19.69 63.37 -16.55
CA VAL A 12 18.27 62.96 -16.33
C VAL A 12 17.38 62.63 -17.55
N GLY A 13 16.79 61.42 -17.51
CA GLY A 13 15.61 61.04 -18.28
C GLY A 13 15.33 59.54 -18.21
N GLY A 14 14.67 59.09 -17.15
CA GLY A 14 14.28 57.68 -17.00
C GLY A 14 13.06 57.34 -17.85
N PHE A 15 13.04 56.13 -18.42
CA PHE A 15 11.84 55.34 -18.67
C PHE A 15 12.19 53.84 -18.57
N SER A 16 11.46 53.15 -17.70
CA SER A 16 11.50 51.71 -17.47
C SER A 16 10.64 51.00 -18.51
N PHE A 17 11.06 49.83 -19.00
CA PHE A 17 10.17 48.67 -19.09
C PHE A 17 10.97 47.36 -19.02
N LYS A 18 10.71 46.63 -17.93
CA LYS A 18 11.03 45.22 -17.74
C LYS A 18 10.23 44.36 -18.73
N GLY A 19 10.82 43.27 -19.21
CA GLY A 19 10.06 42.10 -19.63
C GLY A 19 10.65 41.38 -20.84
N LEU A 20 11.39 40.30 -20.60
CA LEU A 20 11.11 38.99 -21.20
C LEU A 20 11.92 37.94 -20.42
N LYS A 21 11.21 37.15 -19.60
CA LYS A 21 11.76 36.03 -18.84
C LYS A 21 11.99 34.83 -19.76
N ARG A 22 13.07 34.09 -19.46
CA ARG A 22 13.31 32.71 -19.90
C ARG A 22 12.06 31.86 -19.69
N ILE A 23 11.63 31.15 -20.73
CA ILE A 23 10.65 30.08 -20.62
C ILE A 23 11.40 28.87 -20.07
N SER A 24 11.30 28.66 -18.77
CA SER A 24 11.60 27.36 -18.15
C SER A 24 10.34 26.50 -18.29
N ILE A 25 10.46 25.36 -18.95
CA ILE A 25 9.44 24.32 -18.95
C ILE A 25 9.36 23.78 -17.51
N LEU A 26 8.33 24.19 -16.78
CA LEU A 26 7.93 23.55 -15.53
C LEU A 26 7.31 22.20 -15.90
N LEU A 27 8.04 21.12 -15.60
CA LEU A 27 7.48 19.79 -15.44
C LEU A 27 6.46 19.86 -14.29
N ILE A 28 5.18 19.77 -14.64
CA ILE A 28 4.08 19.64 -13.69
C ILE A 28 4.14 18.20 -13.16
N TRP A 29 4.84 17.99 -12.06
CA TRP A 29 4.63 16.85 -11.18
C TRP A 29 3.56 17.24 -10.15
N GLY A 30 2.54 16.39 -10.04
CA GLY A 30 1.54 16.29 -8.97
C GLY A 30 1.43 17.44 -7.96
N LEU A 31 0.77 18.53 -8.34
CA LEU A 31 -0.07 19.24 -7.38
C LEU A 31 -1.47 18.66 -7.55
N GLY A 32 -1.80 17.65 -6.75
CA GLY A 32 -3.19 17.31 -6.52
C GLY A 32 -3.91 18.59 -6.10
N PHE A 33 -5.04 18.88 -6.73
CA PHE A 33 -5.92 19.93 -6.22
C PHE A 33 -6.35 19.48 -4.83
N SER A 34 -5.74 20.04 -3.77
CA SER A 34 -6.24 19.87 -2.42
C SER A 34 -7.61 20.54 -2.40
N ASN A 35 -8.64 19.72 -2.26
CA ASN A 35 -9.96 20.22 -1.95
C ASN A 35 -9.87 20.79 -0.51
N PRO A 36 -10.04 22.09 -0.29
CA PRO A 36 -9.93 22.68 1.05
C PRO A 36 -11.02 22.20 2.02
N ASN A 37 -11.96 21.38 1.55
CA ASN A 37 -12.97 20.69 2.34
C ASN A 37 -12.75 19.16 2.46
N ALA A 38 -11.64 18.61 1.94
CA ALA A 38 -11.36 17.18 2.06
C ALA A 38 -10.98 16.86 3.51
N SER A 39 -11.79 16.03 4.16
CA SER A 39 -11.52 15.51 5.50
C SER A 39 -10.74 14.21 5.40
N TRP A 40 -9.77 14.01 6.31
CA TRP A 40 -9.05 12.73 6.45
C TRP A 40 -10.00 11.52 6.54
N LEU A 41 -11.22 11.72 7.05
CA LEU A 41 -12.24 10.68 7.20
C LEU A 41 -12.70 10.13 5.84
N GLU A 42 -12.68 10.96 4.79
CA GLU A 42 -13.07 10.55 3.43
C GLU A 42 -12.03 9.65 2.75
N ASP A 43 -10.81 9.59 3.30
CA ASP A 43 -9.73 8.76 2.76
C ASP A 43 -9.88 7.28 3.12
N TYR A 44 -10.87 6.90 3.92
CA TYR A 44 -11.08 5.52 4.37
C TYR A 44 -12.48 4.99 4.02
N GLU A 45 -12.57 3.70 3.74
CA GLU A 45 -13.81 2.93 3.83
C GLU A 45 -13.71 2.04 5.06
N VAL A 46 -14.81 1.87 5.79
CA VAL A 46 -14.87 1.06 7.00
C VAL A 46 -16.05 0.10 6.92
N ASN A 47 -16.05 -1.01 7.66
CA ASN A 47 -17.19 -1.92 7.71
C ASN A 47 -18.43 -1.27 8.34
N GLY A 48 -19.62 -1.72 7.89
CA GLY A 48 -20.99 -1.26 8.17
C GLY A 48 -21.27 -0.62 9.51
N ASN A 49 -20.69 -1.21 10.55
CA ASN A 49 -21.09 -1.00 11.93
C ASN A 49 -19.96 -0.40 12.78
N PHE A 50 -18.89 0.07 12.15
CA PHE A 50 -17.76 0.65 12.85
C PHE A 50 -17.65 2.14 12.57
N LYS A 51 -17.32 2.87 13.63
CA LYS A 51 -16.91 4.27 13.61
C LYS A 51 -15.39 4.34 13.53
N LEU A 52 -14.89 5.34 12.83
CA LEU A 52 -13.47 5.67 12.75
C LEU A 52 -13.23 7.05 13.34
N GLU A 53 -12.23 7.18 14.19
CA GLU A 53 -11.80 8.45 14.77
C GLU A 53 -10.28 8.55 14.86
N ILE A 54 -9.76 9.77 14.92
CA ILE A 54 -8.37 10.02 15.30
C ILE A 54 -8.29 9.85 16.81
N ASP A 55 -7.38 9.00 17.28
CA ASP A 55 -7.07 8.87 18.71
C ASP A 55 -6.00 9.87 19.14
N SER A 56 -4.93 10.00 18.35
CA SER A 56 -3.83 10.92 18.62
C SER A 56 -3.11 11.35 17.34
N THR A 57 -2.40 12.46 17.40
CA THR A 57 -1.60 13.04 16.30
C THR A 57 -0.20 13.42 16.79
N GLY A 58 0.65 13.91 15.89
CA GLY A 58 2.02 14.33 16.25
C GLY A 58 3.10 13.29 15.99
N PHE A 59 2.80 12.30 15.13
CA PHE A 59 3.77 11.32 14.67
C PHE A 59 4.38 11.69 13.32
N HIS A 60 5.54 11.13 13.04
CA HIS A 60 6.21 11.15 11.75
C HIS A 60 6.54 9.72 11.31
N LEU A 61 5.88 9.22 10.27
CA LEU A 61 6.06 7.86 9.77
C LEU A 61 5.91 6.79 10.88
N PRO A 62 4.78 6.74 11.62
CA PRO A 62 4.57 5.71 12.65
C PRO A 62 4.54 4.32 12.01
N SER A 63 5.33 3.38 12.53
CA SER A 63 5.58 2.08 11.90
C SER A 63 4.99 0.89 12.65
N ALA A 64 4.87 0.96 13.99
CA ALA A 64 4.27 -0.09 14.80
C ALA A 64 3.72 0.47 16.11
N ILE A 65 2.75 -0.22 16.71
CA ILE A 65 2.07 0.18 17.95
C ILE A 65 2.03 -0.98 18.96
N ALA A 66 2.16 -0.70 20.25
CA ALA A 66 1.92 -1.68 21.32
C ALA A 66 1.11 -1.08 22.47
N MET A 67 0.02 -1.75 22.85
CA MET A 67 -0.86 -1.35 23.94
C MET A 67 -0.24 -1.65 25.30
N VAL A 68 -0.41 -0.72 26.24
CA VAL A 68 -0.24 -0.99 27.66
C VAL A 68 -1.48 -1.78 28.11
N PRO A 69 -1.36 -3.04 28.57
CA PRO A 69 -2.54 -3.88 28.82
C PRO A 69 -3.46 -3.34 29.91
N ASP A 70 -2.87 -2.85 31.00
CA ASP A 70 -3.58 -2.31 32.17
C ASP A 70 -3.09 -0.87 32.46
N PRO A 71 -3.50 0.11 31.64
CA PRO A 71 -2.97 1.46 31.76
C PRO A 71 -3.44 2.12 33.06
N GLY A 72 -2.53 2.85 33.72
CA GLY A 72 -2.83 3.56 34.97
C GLY A 72 -4.01 4.54 34.84
N PRO A 73 -4.67 4.88 35.95
CA PRO A 73 -5.89 5.70 35.92
C PRO A 73 -5.62 7.21 35.72
N ASN A 74 -4.39 7.67 35.88
CA ASN A 74 -4.05 9.10 35.84
C ASN A 74 -4.01 9.63 34.39
N SER A 75 -4.16 10.93 34.22
CA SER A 75 -4.14 11.58 32.90
C SER A 75 -2.82 11.36 32.16
N ASP A 76 -1.71 11.33 32.89
CA ASP A 76 -0.34 11.12 32.40
C ASP A 76 0.06 9.62 32.33
N SER A 77 -0.86 8.70 32.62
CA SER A 77 -0.57 7.27 32.52
C SER A 77 -0.40 6.84 31.06
N PRO A 78 0.69 6.15 30.71
CA PRO A 78 0.86 5.55 29.38
C PRO A 78 -0.29 4.62 29.00
N ILE A 79 -0.76 4.72 27.76
CA ILE A 79 -1.80 3.85 27.19
C ILE A 79 -1.28 3.00 26.03
N TYR A 80 -0.34 3.52 25.26
CA TYR A 80 0.36 2.75 24.22
C TYR A 80 1.67 3.42 23.81
N PHE A 81 2.51 2.64 23.15
CA PHE A 81 3.76 3.09 22.56
C PHE A 81 3.69 2.97 21.04
N VAL A 82 4.38 3.87 20.34
CA VAL A 82 4.48 3.90 18.88
C VAL A 82 5.94 4.04 18.49
N THR A 83 6.40 3.23 17.55
CA THR A 83 7.68 3.45 16.88
C THR A 83 7.48 4.30 15.65
N GLU A 84 8.39 5.23 15.39
CA GLU A 84 8.51 5.95 14.13
C GLU A 84 9.60 5.29 13.29
N LEU A 85 9.34 5.11 12.00
CA LEU A 85 10.22 4.39 11.08
C LEU A 85 11.67 4.94 11.11
N ARG A 86 11.83 6.24 11.39
CA ARG A 86 13.12 6.95 11.43
C ARG A 86 13.78 7.01 12.81
N GLY A 87 13.29 6.27 13.80
CA GLY A 87 14.05 5.98 15.01
C GLY A 87 13.57 6.64 16.30
N ALA A 88 12.39 7.24 16.32
CA ALA A 88 11.79 7.73 17.56
C ALA A 88 10.84 6.69 18.17
N LEU A 89 11.01 6.43 19.47
CA LEU A 89 10.05 5.71 20.29
C LEU A 89 9.18 6.72 21.04
N LYS A 90 7.89 6.71 20.75
CA LYS A 90 6.88 7.59 21.34
C LYS A 90 6.03 6.83 22.34
N VAL A 91 5.53 7.53 23.35
CA VAL A 91 4.48 7.07 24.26
C VAL A 91 3.31 8.05 24.23
N VAL A 92 2.10 7.51 24.29
CA VAL A 92 0.87 8.30 24.42
C VAL A 92 0.27 8.06 25.78
N THR A 93 -0.20 9.13 26.41
CA THR A 93 -0.85 9.12 27.72
C THR A 93 -2.37 9.15 27.60
N ARG A 94 -3.07 8.89 28.71
CA ARG A 94 -4.54 8.87 28.75
C ARG A 94 -5.18 10.18 28.29
N ASP A 95 -4.56 11.32 28.54
CA ASP A 95 -4.99 12.64 28.03
C ASP A 95 -4.59 12.93 26.57
N ARG A 96 -4.04 11.92 25.88
CA ARG A 96 -3.55 11.98 24.48
C ARG A 96 -2.35 12.89 24.27
N SER A 97 -1.61 13.22 25.33
CA SER A 97 -0.28 13.81 25.18
C SER A 97 0.69 12.78 24.58
N VAL A 98 1.52 13.24 23.64
CA VAL A 98 2.53 12.39 22.97
C VAL A 98 3.91 12.83 23.43
N HIS A 99 4.73 11.87 23.89
CA HIS A 99 6.08 12.12 24.36
C HIS A 99 7.09 11.25 23.61
N THR A 100 8.22 11.83 23.20
CA THR A 100 9.39 11.03 22.76
C THR A 100 10.11 10.50 24.00
N ILE A 101 10.28 9.18 24.09
CA ILE A 101 10.98 8.54 25.21
C ILE A 101 12.38 8.06 24.85
N ALA A 102 12.64 7.78 23.57
CA ALA A 102 13.95 7.48 23.04
C ALA A 102 14.03 7.89 21.57
N GLU A 103 15.19 8.37 21.15
CA GLU A 103 15.53 8.70 19.76
C GLU A 103 17.05 8.56 19.60
N ASP A 104 17.56 8.57 18.37
CA ASP A 104 18.99 8.57 18.05
C ASP A 104 19.83 7.43 18.67
N PHE A 105 19.22 6.29 18.98
CA PHE A 105 19.90 5.15 19.60
C PHE A 105 20.42 4.11 18.60
N PHE A 106 20.19 4.33 17.30
CA PHE A 106 20.84 3.62 16.20
C PHE A 106 21.12 4.57 15.04
N ASN A 107 22.07 4.21 14.18
CA ASN A 107 22.41 5.01 13.00
C ASN A 107 21.77 4.41 11.75
N LEU A 108 20.97 5.20 11.03
CA LEU A 108 20.42 4.83 9.73
C LEU A 108 20.40 6.06 8.84
N LYS A 109 21.07 5.98 7.69
CA LYS A 109 21.03 7.02 6.67
C LYS A 109 20.26 6.49 5.47
N VAL A 110 19.20 7.20 5.10
CA VAL A 110 18.36 6.90 3.95
C VAL A 110 18.62 7.98 2.89
N GLU A 111 19.14 7.58 1.73
CA GLU A 111 19.44 8.52 0.64
C GLU A 111 18.16 9.01 -0.05
N ASN A 112 17.23 8.09 -0.34
CA ASN A 112 15.92 8.37 -0.90
C ASN A 112 14.86 7.80 0.04
N ASP A 113 14.11 8.68 0.69
CA ASP A 113 13.04 8.31 1.63
C ASP A 113 11.75 7.91 0.86
N LEU A 114 10.75 7.40 1.58
CA LEU A 114 9.43 7.06 1.09
C LEU A 114 8.84 8.22 0.25
N PRO A 115 8.18 7.91 -0.89
CA PRO A 115 7.70 6.59 -1.32
C PRO A 115 8.74 5.74 -2.10
N ASP A 116 10.02 6.10 -2.10
CA ASP A 116 11.04 5.25 -2.69
C ASP A 116 11.21 3.94 -1.88
N HIS A 117 11.35 2.80 -2.56
CA HIS A 117 11.60 1.49 -1.93
C HIS A 117 12.83 1.46 -1.00
N HIS A 118 13.84 2.31 -1.24
CA HIS A 118 14.99 2.44 -0.34
C HIS A 118 14.58 2.99 1.05
N GLY A 119 13.40 3.61 1.17
CA GLY A 119 12.86 4.16 2.40
C GLY A 119 12.15 3.16 3.31
N GLU A 120 12.04 1.88 2.96
CA GLU A 120 11.32 0.89 3.77
C GLU A 120 12.03 0.51 5.08
N ILE A 121 13.36 0.65 5.12
CA ILE A 121 14.18 0.29 6.28
C ILE A 121 13.94 1.26 7.45
N GLY A 122 13.92 0.73 8.67
CA GLY A 122 13.67 1.53 9.87
C GLY A 122 13.30 0.69 11.09
N MET A 123 12.62 1.32 12.05
CA MET A 123 11.97 0.61 13.16
C MET A 123 10.81 -0.25 12.66
N ALA A 124 10.78 -1.52 13.04
CA ALA A 124 9.90 -2.53 12.47
C ALA A 124 8.93 -3.17 13.46
N GLY A 125 9.28 -3.24 14.74
CA GLY A 125 8.49 -3.95 15.73
C GLY A 125 8.63 -3.38 17.13
N ILE A 126 7.57 -3.51 17.90
CA ILE A 126 7.52 -3.13 19.31
C ILE A 126 6.72 -4.16 20.11
N CYS A 127 7.20 -4.51 21.31
CA CYS A 127 6.48 -5.35 22.25
C CYS A 127 6.78 -4.95 23.69
N LEU A 128 5.77 -4.99 24.55
CA LEU A 128 5.88 -4.63 25.95
C LEU A 128 5.89 -5.90 26.82
N HIS A 129 6.67 -5.88 27.89
CA HIS A 129 6.62 -6.88 28.96
C HIS A 129 6.20 -6.21 30.27
N PRO A 130 4.90 -6.20 30.60
CA PRO A 130 4.38 -5.43 31.75
C PRO A 130 5.02 -5.82 33.07
N LYS A 131 5.24 -7.13 33.32
CA LYS A 131 5.77 -7.64 34.59
C LYS A 131 7.15 -7.05 34.95
N THR A 132 8.00 -6.75 33.97
CA THR A 132 9.32 -6.14 34.20
C THR A 132 9.39 -4.68 33.76
N GLY A 133 8.37 -4.17 33.05
CA GLY A 133 8.40 -2.85 32.44
C GLY A 133 9.34 -2.76 31.23
N TYR A 134 9.67 -3.88 30.58
CA TYR A 134 10.54 -3.85 29.40
C TYR A 134 9.77 -3.44 28.14
N VAL A 135 10.42 -2.63 27.31
CA VAL A 135 9.96 -2.25 25.97
C VAL A 135 11.00 -2.73 24.97
N PHE A 136 10.64 -3.69 24.13
CA PHE A 136 11.51 -4.21 23.08
C PHE A 136 11.19 -3.51 21.76
N VAL A 137 12.23 -3.09 21.03
CA VAL A 137 12.11 -2.45 19.71
C VAL A 137 13.07 -3.13 18.74
N THR A 138 12.59 -3.53 17.57
CA THR A 138 13.39 -4.09 16.46
C THR A 138 13.55 -3.08 15.34
N TYR A 139 14.70 -3.08 14.67
CA TYR A 139 15.01 -2.08 13.64
C TYR A 139 16.15 -2.52 12.71
N GLY A 140 16.14 -2.00 11.48
CA GLY A 140 17.30 -2.01 10.59
C GLY A 140 18.20 -0.80 10.83
N TYR A 141 19.52 -0.99 10.81
CA TYR A 141 20.50 0.09 11.01
C TYR A 141 21.75 -0.11 10.13
N GLN A 142 22.62 0.89 10.11
CA GLN A 142 23.95 0.81 9.50
C GLN A 142 25.04 0.77 10.57
N ASP A 143 25.93 -0.21 10.48
CA ASP A 143 27.11 -0.28 11.34
C ASP A 143 28.15 0.82 11.02
N GLU A 144 29.27 0.83 11.75
CA GLU A 144 30.33 1.83 11.58
C GLU A 144 30.97 1.84 10.18
N TYR A 145 30.80 0.76 9.42
CA TYR A 145 31.27 0.62 8.05
C TYR A 145 30.19 0.94 7.00
N GLY A 146 29.00 1.36 7.44
CA GLY A 146 27.86 1.66 6.57
C GLY A 146 27.10 0.42 6.10
N GLN A 147 27.38 -0.78 6.65
CA GLN A 147 26.70 -2.00 6.26
C GLN A 147 25.36 -2.13 6.97
N TYR A 148 24.33 -2.53 6.24
CA TYR A 148 23.02 -2.78 6.83
C TYR A 148 23.06 -3.99 7.78
N ARG A 149 22.43 -3.83 8.95
CA ARG A 149 22.34 -4.81 10.04
C ARG A 149 20.94 -4.78 10.64
N ASN A 150 20.59 -5.87 11.32
CA ASN A 150 19.37 -5.98 12.11
C ASN A 150 19.69 -5.78 13.59
N GLY A 151 18.87 -5.00 14.29
CA GLY A 151 19.04 -4.65 15.69
C GLY A 151 17.79 -4.90 16.51
N ILE A 152 17.99 -5.14 17.80
CA ILE A 152 16.95 -5.16 18.81
C ILE A 152 17.48 -4.46 20.06
N THR A 153 16.70 -3.54 20.60
CA THR A 153 17.00 -2.83 21.84
C THR A 153 15.89 -3.07 22.83
N ARG A 154 16.27 -3.26 24.09
CA ARG A 154 15.37 -3.30 25.24
C ARG A 154 15.55 -2.04 26.07
N PHE A 155 14.46 -1.32 26.29
CA PHE A 155 14.38 -0.23 27.25
C PHE A 155 13.74 -0.73 28.54
N GLU A 156 14.27 -0.30 29.68
CA GLU A 156 13.67 -0.57 30.98
C GLU A 156 12.81 0.60 31.43
N SER A 157 11.59 0.32 31.86
CA SER A 157 10.61 1.29 32.33
C SER A 157 10.07 0.90 33.72
N GLU A 158 8.97 1.52 34.15
CA GLU A 158 8.29 1.12 35.37
C GLU A 158 7.51 -0.20 35.18
N PRO A 159 7.73 -1.23 36.01
CA PRO A 159 6.92 -2.45 35.99
C PRO A 159 5.42 -2.16 36.16
N GLY A 160 4.59 -2.80 35.35
CA GLY A 160 3.13 -2.69 35.34
C GLY A 160 2.63 -1.46 34.59
N THR A 161 3.07 -0.26 34.97
CA THR A 161 2.49 1.00 34.48
C THR A 161 3.22 1.62 33.30
N PHE A 162 4.51 1.31 33.13
CA PHE A 162 5.44 2.03 32.27
C PHE A 162 5.57 3.52 32.64
N GLY A 163 6.67 4.14 32.24
CA GLY A 163 7.00 5.53 32.53
C GLY A 163 7.30 6.32 31.26
N LEU A 164 7.27 7.65 31.36
CA LEU A 164 7.51 8.58 30.25
C LEU A 164 8.99 8.76 29.90
N LYS A 165 9.89 8.04 30.57
CA LYS A 165 11.33 8.01 30.30
C LYS A 165 11.89 6.62 30.58
N PRO A 166 12.81 6.11 29.76
CA PRO A 166 13.52 4.88 30.06
C PRO A 166 14.47 5.09 31.25
N LYS A 167 14.61 4.06 32.09
CA LYS A 167 15.60 3.99 33.17
C LYS A 167 16.95 3.52 32.66
N SER A 168 16.95 2.63 31.67
CA SER A 168 18.14 2.07 31.05
C SER A 168 17.80 1.54 29.65
N GLN A 169 18.85 1.25 28.88
CA GLN A 169 18.78 0.73 27.52
C GLN A 169 19.86 -0.35 27.35
N VAL A 170 19.50 -1.46 26.71
CA VAL A 170 20.42 -2.56 26.38
C VAL A 170 20.16 -3.04 24.95
N ASP A 171 21.20 -3.08 24.13
CA ASP A 171 21.13 -3.74 22.82
C ASP A 171 21.31 -5.25 22.98
N LEU A 172 20.41 -6.01 22.36
CA LEU A 172 20.37 -7.48 22.45
C LEU A 172 20.92 -8.15 21.19
N LEU A 173 21.05 -9.47 21.25
CA LEU A 173 21.45 -10.34 20.13
C LEU A 173 22.74 -9.91 19.40
N PRO A 174 23.92 -10.02 20.05
CA PRO A 174 25.19 -9.77 19.37
C PRO A 174 25.37 -10.62 18.11
N VAL A 175 24.73 -11.80 18.04
CA VAL A 175 24.75 -12.66 16.85
C VAL A 175 24.30 -11.94 15.57
N LEU A 176 23.31 -11.04 15.65
CA LEU A 176 22.81 -10.33 14.45
C LEU A 176 23.85 -9.34 13.89
N LYS A 177 24.75 -8.82 14.74
CA LYS A 177 25.80 -7.88 14.33
C LYS A 177 26.78 -8.50 13.34
N SER A 178 26.96 -9.82 13.36
CA SER A 178 27.86 -10.54 12.46
C SER A 178 27.27 -10.80 11.08
N TYR A 179 25.96 -10.67 10.88
CA TYR A 179 25.29 -10.96 9.61
C TYR A 179 24.86 -9.68 8.91
N MET A 180 25.10 -9.59 7.61
CA MET A 180 24.63 -8.45 6.82
C MET A 180 23.13 -8.58 6.60
N SER A 181 22.41 -7.49 6.82
CA SER A 181 21.04 -7.28 6.35
C SER A 181 21.08 -6.58 4.99
N ASN A 182 19.92 -6.16 4.50
CA ASN A 182 19.78 -5.36 3.29
C ASN A 182 18.72 -4.26 3.53
N LEU A 183 18.48 -3.42 2.54
CA LEU A 183 17.42 -2.39 2.57
C LEU A 183 16.03 -3.01 2.69
N ALA A 184 15.83 -4.15 2.01
CA ALA A 184 14.63 -4.97 2.11
C ALA A 184 14.92 -6.26 2.90
N HIS A 185 13.86 -6.91 3.37
CA HIS A 185 13.90 -8.19 4.07
C HIS A 185 14.75 -8.17 5.34
N GLN A 186 14.54 -7.12 6.13
CA GLN A 186 15.21 -6.87 7.40
C GLN A 186 14.49 -7.57 8.59
N ILE A 187 14.78 -7.18 9.82
CA ILE A 187 14.12 -7.70 11.03
C ILE A 187 12.67 -7.22 11.17
N GLY A 188 11.74 -8.13 11.41
CA GLY A 188 10.32 -7.82 11.54
C GLY A 188 9.87 -7.59 12.98
N PRO A 189 8.61 -7.93 13.29
CA PRO A 189 8.04 -7.76 14.62
C PRO A 189 8.70 -8.59 15.72
N VAL A 190 8.49 -8.14 16.95
CA VAL A 190 8.83 -8.83 18.19
C VAL A 190 7.55 -9.19 18.95
N GLN A 191 7.51 -10.38 19.56
CA GLN A 191 6.42 -10.85 20.41
C GLN A 191 6.98 -11.49 21.68
N ILE A 192 6.22 -11.48 22.77
CA ILE A 192 6.59 -12.11 24.03
C ILE A 192 5.49 -13.10 24.43
N TYR A 193 5.90 -14.31 24.79
CA TYR A 193 5.02 -15.34 25.32
C TYR A 193 5.80 -16.19 26.32
N ASP A 194 5.22 -16.44 27.49
CA ASP A 194 5.86 -17.17 28.61
C ASP A 194 7.28 -16.67 28.96
N ASP A 195 7.43 -15.35 29.10
CA ASP A 195 8.71 -14.68 29.39
C ASP A 195 9.82 -14.98 28.35
N LEU A 196 9.48 -15.45 27.15
CA LEU A 196 10.38 -15.64 26.01
C LEU A 196 10.07 -14.66 24.89
N VAL A 197 11.11 -14.13 24.26
CA VAL A 197 11.02 -13.16 23.16
C VAL A 197 11.18 -13.90 21.84
N TYR A 198 10.24 -13.67 20.94
CA TYR A 198 10.24 -14.18 19.57
C TYR A 198 10.42 -13.00 18.63
N ILE A 199 11.35 -13.11 17.70
CA ILE A 199 11.54 -12.12 16.64
C ILE A 199 11.54 -12.80 15.28
N SER A 200 11.00 -12.11 14.29
CA SER A 200 11.09 -12.54 12.90
C SER A 200 12.25 -11.83 12.20
N VAL A 201 13.00 -12.55 11.37
CA VAL A 201 14.15 -12.00 10.64
C VAL A 201 14.03 -12.40 9.18
N GLY A 202 13.98 -11.42 8.28
CA GLY A 202 13.98 -11.65 6.84
C GLY A 202 15.29 -12.26 6.32
N ASP A 203 15.26 -12.74 5.09
CA ASP A 203 16.41 -13.39 4.45
C ASP A 203 17.50 -12.40 4.01
N GLY A 204 17.21 -11.10 4.02
CA GLY A 204 18.09 -10.04 3.51
C GLY A 204 18.44 -10.23 2.04
N GLU A 205 17.46 -10.66 1.23
CA GLU A 205 17.58 -11.00 -0.20
C GLU A 205 18.51 -12.18 -0.52
N ASP A 206 18.75 -13.05 0.48
CA ASP A 206 19.56 -14.26 0.32
C ASP A 206 18.71 -15.52 0.60
N PRO A 207 17.90 -15.98 -0.37
CA PRO A 207 17.00 -17.11 -0.18
C PRO A 207 17.73 -18.40 0.20
N GLN A 208 19.00 -18.56 -0.17
CA GLN A 208 19.80 -19.74 0.19
C GLN A 208 20.02 -19.85 1.70
N LYS A 209 19.94 -18.73 2.42
CA LYS A 209 20.07 -18.69 3.88
C LYS A 209 18.76 -18.90 4.63
N SER A 210 17.62 -18.80 3.95
CA SER A 210 16.31 -18.95 4.58
C SER A 210 16.15 -20.27 5.34
N ARG A 211 16.65 -21.37 4.77
CA ARG A 211 16.58 -22.73 5.36
C ARG A 211 17.85 -23.15 6.12
N ASP A 212 18.93 -22.38 6.00
CA ASP A 212 20.20 -22.63 6.70
C ASP A 212 20.10 -22.23 8.17
N VAL A 213 19.98 -23.21 9.08
CA VAL A 213 19.86 -22.97 10.53
C VAL A 213 21.14 -22.42 11.16
N ALA A 214 22.29 -22.43 10.47
CA ALA A 214 23.50 -21.76 10.93
C ALA A 214 23.45 -20.24 10.72
N SER A 215 22.42 -19.72 10.06
CA SER A 215 22.21 -18.30 9.76
C SER A 215 20.91 -17.78 10.42
N PRO A 216 20.87 -16.52 10.89
CA PRO A 216 19.66 -15.92 11.43
C PRO A 216 18.69 -15.43 10.35
N LYS A 217 19.10 -15.45 9.07
CA LYS A 217 18.31 -14.96 7.93
C LYS A 217 17.12 -15.88 7.62
N GLY A 218 15.93 -15.31 7.43
CA GLY A 218 14.71 -16.06 7.09
C GLY A 218 14.22 -16.96 8.22
N LYS A 219 14.25 -16.47 9.47
CA LYS A 219 13.98 -17.25 10.69
C LYS A 219 12.91 -16.61 11.56
N ILE A 220 12.28 -17.43 12.40
CA ILE A 220 11.82 -16.99 13.73
C ILE A 220 12.94 -17.34 14.70
N LEU A 221 13.41 -16.37 15.47
CA LEU A 221 14.37 -16.58 16.56
C LEU A 221 13.67 -16.49 17.91
N ARG A 222 14.08 -17.30 18.88
CA ARG A 222 13.55 -17.31 20.25
C ARG A 222 14.67 -17.16 21.28
N MET A 223 14.49 -16.24 22.22
CA MET A 223 15.46 -15.87 23.24
C MET A 223 14.81 -15.58 24.60
N THR A 224 15.60 -15.48 25.65
CA THR A 224 15.16 -14.97 26.97
C THR A 224 14.97 -13.45 26.92
N LEU A 225 14.33 -12.86 27.95
CA LEU A 225 14.19 -11.40 28.08
C LEU A 225 15.53 -10.64 28.10
N ASP A 226 16.62 -11.32 28.44
CA ASP A 226 17.99 -10.79 28.46
C ASP A 226 18.78 -11.08 27.17
N GLY A 227 18.15 -11.68 26.15
CA GLY A 227 18.75 -11.90 24.84
C GLY A 227 19.64 -13.15 24.72
N MET A 228 19.63 -14.04 25.71
CA MET A 228 20.31 -15.34 25.62
C MET A 228 19.47 -16.35 24.81
N PRO A 229 20.09 -17.36 24.18
CA PRO A 229 19.34 -18.46 23.55
C PRO A 229 18.30 -19.03 24.51
N ALA A 230 17.06 -19.19 24.06
CA ALA A 230 16.01 -19.73 24.91
C ALA A 230 16.24 -21.24 25.16
N PRO A 231 16.08 -21.72 26.42
CA PRO A 231 16.09 -23.15 26.69
C PRO A 231 15.09 -23.92 25.83
N GLY A 232 15.50 -25.08 25.34
CA GLY A 232 14.65 -25.92 24.48
C GLY A 232 14.48 -25.41 23.06
N ASN A 233 15.34 -24.52 22.55
CA ASN A 233 15.36 -24.23 21.11
C ASN A 233 15.72 -25.50 20.31
N PRO A 234 15.00 -25.80 19.22
CA PRO A 234 15.03 -27.11 18.56
C PRO A 234 16.37 -27.44 17.90
N TYR A 235 17.15 -26.41 17.57
CA TYR A 235 18.45 -26.56 16.91
C TYR A 235 19.63 -26.22 17.81
N ALA A 236 19.38 -25.87 19.08
CA ALA A 236 20.45 -25.48 19.99
C ALA A 236 21.42 -26.65 20.24
N VAL A 237 22.70 -26.39 20.06
CA VAL A 237 23.79 -27.34 20.32
C VAL A 237 24.54 -27.02 21.60
N ASP A 238 24.44 -25.77 22.07
CA ASP A 238 24.94 -25.24 23.32
C ASP A 238 24.25 -23.89 23.63
N GLU A 239 24.74 -23.15 24.62
CA GLU A 239 24.19 -21.86 25.04
C GLU A 239 25.00 -20.66 24.50
N ASP A 240 25.91 -20.86 23.53
CA ASP A 240 26.75 -19.78 23.01
C ASP A 240 25.90 -18.71 22.28
N PRO A 241 25.83 -17.47 22.78
CA PRO A 241 25.01 -16.41 22.21
C PRO A 241 25.59 -15.87 20.89
N ASN A 242 26.74 -16.35 20.43
CA ASN A 242 27.33 -15.96 19.14
C ASN A 242 26.96 -16.90 17.99
N LYS A 243 26.22 -17.99 18.26
CA LYS A 243 25.81 -18.97 17.23
C LYS A 243 24.34 -18.82 16.91
N ALA A 244 24.02 -18.47 15.67
CA ALA A 244 22.64 -18.25 15.24
C ALA A 244 21.76 -19.49 15.44
N ILE A 245 22.31 -20.68 15.22
CA ILE A 245 21.61 -21.97 15.38
C ILE A 245 20.97 -22.15 16.76
N ASN A 246 21.58 -21.59 17.81
CA ASN A 246 21.07 -21.69 19.17
C ASN A 246 19.81 -20.85 19.39
N TYR A 247 19.54 -19.87 18.52
CA TYR A 247 18.35 -19.02 18.59
C TYR A 247 17.22 -19.48 17.66
N VAL A 248 17.50 -20.34 16.68
CA VAL A 248 16.53 -20.69 15.64
C VAL A 248 15.36 -21.47 16.25
N TRP A 249 14.17 -20.91 16.12
CA TRP A 249 12.90 -21.54 16.47
C TRP A 249 12.23 -22.19 15.26
N ALA A 250 12.20 -21.48 14.13
CA ALA A 250 11.69 -21.96 12.85
C ALA A 250 12.49 -21.34 11.69
N SER A 251 12.49 -21.98 10.53
CA SER A 251 13.25 -21.56 9.34
C SER A 251 12.41 -21.57 8.05
N GLY A 252 12.98 -21.13 6.92
CA GLY A 252 12.32 -21.19 5.61
C GLY A 252 11.37 -20.03 5.32
N LEU A 253 11.60 -18.84 5.91
CA LEU A 253 10.83 -17.62 5.68
C LEU A 253 11.58 -16.64 4.74
N ARG A 254 10.86 -15.78 4.02
CA ARG A 254 11.46 -14.74 3.16
C ARG A 254 11.52 -13.39 3.88
N ASN A 255 10.35 -12.82 4.14
CA ASN A 255 10.16 -11.49 4.68
C ASN A 255 8.99 -11.48 5.70
N PRO A 256 9.14 -12.13 6.87
CA PRO A 256 8.09 -12.29 7.87
C PRO A 256 7.85 -11.00 8.68
N PHE A 257 7.06 -10.07 8.14
CA PHE A 257 6.72 -8.80 8.79
C PHE A 257 5.46 -8.83 9.64
N SER A 258 4.82 -9.99 9.76
CA SER A 258 3.65 -10.19 10.60
C SER A 258 3.91 -11.35 11.54
N LEU A 259 3.80 -11.13 12.85
CA LEU A 259 4.03 -12.15 13.87
C LEU A 259 3.07 -11.95 15.04
N LYS A 260 2.33 -13.01 15.42
CA LYS A 260 1.48 -13.02 16.62
C LYS A 260 1.53 -14.38 17.28
N ILE A 261 1.58 -14.39 18.61
CA ILE A 261 1.39 -15.61 19.40
C ILE A 261 -0.01 -15.58 20.02
N ALA A 262 -0.80 -16.61 19.74
CA ALA A 262 -2.15 -16.79 20.26
C ALA A 262 -2.24 -18.18 20.90
N ASP A 263 -2.52 -18.23 22.21
CA ASP A 263 -2.59 -19.47 22.99
C ASP A 263 -1.38 -20.41 22.77
N GLY A 264 -0.18 -19.82 22.75
CA GLY A 264 1.09 -20.52 22.54
C GLY A 264 1.38 -20.96 21.10
N LYS A 265 0.50 -20.65 20.16
CA LYS A 265 0.69 -20.91 18.72
C LYS A 265 1.22 -19.69 18.00
N VAL A 266 2.24 -19.88 17.17
CA VAL A 266 2.89 -18.80 16.42
C VAL A 266 2.25 -18.66 15.05
N PHE A 267 1.70 -17.50 14.75
CA PHE A 267 1.16 -17.15 13.44
C PHE A 267 2.07 -16.14 12.75
N VAL A 268 2.33 -16.37 11.47
CA VAL A 268 3.24 -15.55 10.66
C VAL A 268 2.58 -15.16 9.35
N GLY A 269 2.66 -13.88 9.02
CA GLY A 269 2.48 -13.39 7.66
C GLY A 269 3.85 -13.13 7.03
N ASP A 270 4.11 -13.74 5.88
CA ASP A 270 5.40 -13.73 5.20
C ASP A 270 5.22 -13.19 3.79
N ASN A 271 5.91 -12.10 3.47
CA ASN A 271 5.77 -11.45 2.17
C ASN A 271 6.63 -12.19 1.15
N GLY A 272 6.04 -12.67 0.06
CA GLY A 272 6.77 -13.32 -1.03
C GLY A 272 7.19 -12.36 -2.14
N PRO A 273 7.80 -12.88 -3.22
CA PRO A 273 8.13 -12.07 -4.39
C PRO A 273 6.90 -11.43 -5.06
N SER A 274 5.83 -12.20 -5.24
CA SER A 274 4.56 -11.73 -5.84
C SER A 274 3.32 -12.35 -5.21
N ALA A 275 3.46 -13.36 -4.35
CA ALA A 275 2.40 -13.93 -3.53
C ALA A 275 2.81 -13.93 -2.06
N ASP A 276 1.87 -13.71 -1.13
CA ASP A 276 2.15 -13.72 0.31
C ASP A 276 1.46 -14.89 0.99
N ARG A 277 1.94 -15.28 2.17
CA ARG A 277 1.29 -16.30 2.98
C ARG A 277 0.93 -15.82 4.37
N PHE A 278 -0.11 -16.44 4.93
CA PHE A 278 -0.36 -16.52 6.36
C PHE A 278 -0.21 -17.98 6.78
N ALA A 279 0.58 -18.25 7.82
CA ALA A 279 0.95 -19.59 8.26
C ALA A 279 0.83 -19.74 9.78
N LEU A 280 0.49 -20.95 10.21
CA LEU A 280 0.74 -21.43 11.57
C LEU A 280 2.11 -22.10 11.57
N VAL A 281 2.99 -21.65 12.46
CA VAL A 281 4.37 -22.11 12.57
C VAL A 281 4.57 -22.82 13.91
N ASN A 282 5.09 -24.03 13.86
CA ASN A 282 5.43 -24.83 15.02
C ASN A 282 6.94 -24.80 15.28
N GLU A 283 7.31 -25.29 16.47
CA GLU A 283 8.69 -25.56 16.83
C GLU A 283 9.42 -26.36 15.75
N GLY A 284 10.55 -25.85 15.28
CA GLY A 284 11.42 -26.56 14.36
C GLY A 284 10.95 -26.58 12.91
N ASP A 285 9.81 -25.98 12.58
CA ASP A 285 9.28 -26.01 11.21
C ASP A 285 10.27 -25.37 10.21
N ASP A 286 10.33 -25.98 9.02
CA ASP A 286 10.94 -25.42 7.80
C ASP A 286 9.81 -25.04 6.84
N LEU A 287 9.67 -23.74 6.61
CA LEU A 287 8.63 -23.14 5.78
C LEU A 287 8.99 -23.15 4.28
N LEU A 288 10.06 -23.85 3.90
CA LEU A 288 10.43 -24.26 2.54
C LEU A 288 10.82 -23.15 1.57
N TYR A 289 10.89 -21.88 1.97
CA TYR A 289 11.20 -20.80 1.05
C TYR A 289 12.55 -21.02 0.34
N ASP A 290 12.53 -21.00 -1.00
CA ASP A 290 13.67 -21.31 -1.87
C ASP A 290 14.00 -20.19 -2.87
N GLY A 291 13.33 -19.04 -2.75
CA GLY A 291 13.43 -17.94 -3.70
C GLY A 291 12.26 -17.82 -4.67
N THR A 292 11.26 -18.71 -4.60
CA THR A 292 10.14 -18.74 -5.55
C THR A 292 8.77 -18.52 -4.88
N ASP A 293 7.81 -17.94 -5.61
CA ASP A 293 6.40 -17.87 -5.16
C ASP A 293 5.79 -19.26 -4.91
N TYR A 294 6.27 -20.29 -5.63
CA TYR A 294 5.79 -21.66 -5.42
C TYR A 294 6.09 -22.13 -3.98
N SER A 295 7.29 -21.86 -3.48
CA SER A 295 7.68 -22.22 -2.12
C SER A 295 6.88 -21.46 -1.05
N VAL A 296 6.41 -20.24 -1.33
CA VAL A 296 5.54 -19.47 -0.43
C VAL A 296 4.19 -20.17 -0.21
N SER A 297 3.70 -20.94 -1.18
CA SER A 297 2.47 -21.73 -1.00
C SER A 297 2.62 -22.91 -0.04
N GLY A 298 3.86 -23.33 0.24
CA GLY A 298 4.16 -24.40 1.19
C GLY A 298 3.86 -23.99 2.63
N ASN A 299 3.27 -24.91 3.39
CA ASN A 299 2.97 -24.76 4.82
C ASN A 299 2.17 -23.49 5.16
N ALA A 300 1.32 -23.02 4.24
CA ALA A 300 0.46 -21.86 4.42
C ALA A 300 -0.97 -22.26 4.82
N LEU A 301 -1.56 -21.52 5.75
CA LEU A 301 -3.00 -21.55 6.02
C LEU A 301 -3.78 -20.77 4.96
N PHE A 302 -3.19 -19.68 4.46
CA PHE A 302 -3.75 -18.84 3.40
C PHE A 302 -2.65 -18.30 2.50
N VAL A 303 -2.93 -18.16 1.21
CA VAL A 303 -2.02 -17.54 0.23
C VAL A 303 -2.75 -16.40 -0.47
N TRP A 304 -2.22 -15.18 -0.36
CA TRP A 304 -2.60 -14.08 -1.23
C TRP A 304 -1.86 -14.23 -2.55
N LYS A 305 -2.60 -14.49 -3.62
CA LYS A 305 -2.02 -14.70 -4.96
C LYS A 305 -1.30 -13.45 -5.52
N THR A 306 -1.71 -12.28 -5.07
CA THR A 306 -1.05 -11.00 -5.36
C THR A 306 -0.54 -10.47 -4.03
N ALA A 307 0.73 -10.06 -3.99
CA ALA A 307 1.34 -9.51 -2.80
C ALA A 307 0.54 -8.32 -2.28
N VAL A 308 0.10 -8.41 -1.03
CA VAL A 308 -0.61 -7.39 -0.26
C VAL A 308 0.21 -6.91 0.94
N SER A 309 1.37 -7.54 1.16
CA SER A 309 2.32 -7.28 2.24
C SER A 309 1.66 -7.32 3.63
N PRO A 310 1.30 -8.50 4.17
CA PRO A 310 0.89 -8.60 5.56
C PRO A 310 2.03 -8.14 6.48
N VAL A 311 1.74 -7.16 7.32
CA VAL A 311 2.66 -6.54 8.29
C VAL A 311 2.08 -6.70 9.70
N GLN A 312 2.14 -5.72 10.61
CA GLN A 312 1.70 -5.94 11.99
C GLN A 312 0.29 -6.56 12.07
N MET A 313 0.11 -7.53 12.96
CA MET A 313 -1.17 -8.17 13.24
C MET A 313 -1.43 -8.24 14.74
N ASP A 314 -2.70 -8.36 15.11
CA ASP A 314 -3.10 -8.60 16.50
C ASP A 314 -4.26 -9.58 16.61
N TYR A 315 -4.33 -10.26 17.75
CA TYR A 315 -5.36 -11.23 18.10
C TYR A 315 -5.53 -11.27 19.62
N ASN A 316 -6.69 -10.86 20.09
CA ASN A 316 -7.10 -11.03 21.48
C ASN A 316 -8.63 -11.04 21.56
N PRO A 317 -9.29 -12.22 21.52
CA PRO A 317 -10.74 -12.31 21.51
C PRO A 317 -11.37 -11.79 22.81
N GLY A 318 -10.63 -11.81 23.92
CA GLY A 318 -11.07 -11.22 25.19
C GLY A 318 -11.20 -9.69 25.07
N LEU A 319 -10.15 -9.02 24.59
CA LEU A 319 -10.16 -7.57 24.38
C LEU A 319 -11.16 -7.15 23.30
N ALA A 320 -11.24 -7.87 22.18
CA ALA A 320 -12.20 -7.57 21.13
C ALA A 320 -13.66 -7.63 21.64
N LYS A 321 -13.99 -8.60 22.49
CA LYS A 321 -15.31 -8.67 23.15
C LYS A 321 -15.53 -7.54 24.14
N GLN A 322 -14.51 -7.16 24.92
CA GLN A 322 -14.59 -6.00 25.82
C GLN A 322 -14.82 -4.70 25.04
N ALA A 323 -14.21 -4.56 23.87
CA ALA A 323 -14.41 -3.44 22.94
C ALA A 323 -15.77 -3.49 22.23
N GLY A 324 -16.62 -4.49 22.52
CA GLY A 324 -17.96 -4.61 21.97
C GLY A 324 -18.03 -5.14 20.54
N PHE A 325 -16.95 -5.73 20.01
CA PHE A 325 -16.94 -6.20 18.63
C PHE A 325 -17.85 -7.43 18.49
N PRO A 326 -18.73 -7.50 17.47
CA PRO A 326 -19.56 -8.66 17.23
C PRO A 326 -18.78 -9.75 16.50
N GLU A 327 -19.33 -10.97 16.45
CA GLU A 327 -18.83 -11.99 15.52
C GLU A 327 -19.01 -11.52 14.05
N PRO A 328 -18.08 -11.86 13.13
CA PRO A 328 -16.87 -12.66 13.36
C PRO A 328 -15.68 -11.87 13.93
N TRP A 329 -15.80 -10.55 14.09
CA TRP A 329 -14.68 -9.68 14.48
C TRP A 329 -14.16 -9.95 15.90
N SER A 330 -15.03 -10.35 16.83
CA SER A 330 -14.62 -10.75 18.20
C SER A 330 -13.69 -11.97 18.26
N SER A 331 -13.59 -12.75 17.18
CA SER A 331 -12.77 -13.96 17.11
C SER A 331 -11.76 -13.95 15.96
N SER A 332 -11.56 -12.79 15.32
CA SER A 332 -10.67 -12.64 14.17
C SER A 332 -9.27 -12.19 14.56
N PHE A 333 -8.27 -12.64 13.81
CA PHE A 333 -7.01 -11.92 13.69
C PHE A 333 -7.24 -10.63 12.91
N PHE A 334 -6.65 -9.53 13.35
CA PHE A 334 -6.61 -8.29 12.59
C PHE A 334 -5.23 -8.16 11.97
N VAL A 335 -5.15 -8.12 10.65
CA VAL A 335 -3.89 -8.09 9.90
C VAL A 335 -3.84 -6.83 9.06
N ALA A 336 -2.84 -5.98 9.30
CA ALA A 336 -2.56 -4.85 8.43
C ALA A 336 -1.90 -5.35 7.13
N LEU A 337 -2.39 -4.86 6.00
CA LEU A 337 -1.90 -5.16 4.66
C LEU A 337 -1.36 -3.85 4.08
N SER A 338 -0.03 -3.67 4.08
CA SER A 338 0.55 -2.38 3.70
C SER A 338 0.46 -2.13 2.20
N GLY A 339 0.67 -3.17 1.39
CA GLY A 339 1.06 -3.04 -0.01
C GLY A 339 2.53 -2.67 -0.16
N SER A 340 2.95 -2.35 -1.38
CA SER A 340 4.30 -1.84 -1.66
C SER A 340 4.33 -0.31 -1.65
N PRO A 341 5.35 0.34 -1.09
CA PRO A 341 5.51 1.80 -1.22
C PRO A 341 5.73 2.25 -2.67
N THR A 342 6.13 1.34 -3.56
CA THR A 342 6.26 1.61 -5.00
C THR A 342 4.90 1.66 -5.71
N GLU A 343 3.81 1.28 -5.05
CA GLU A 343 2.48 1.43 -5.61
C GLU A 343 2.15 2.90 -5.84
N PRO A 344 1.41 3.22 -6.92
CA PRO A 344 0.96 4.58 -7.14
C PRO A 344 0.08 5.08 -5.98
N PRO A 345 0.02 6.41 -5.78
CA PRO A 345 -0.90 6.99 -4.81
C PRO A 345 -2.34 6.71 -5.24
N GLY A 346 -3.23 6.61 -4.26
CA GLY A 346 -4.59 6.14 -4.46
C GLY A 346 -4.92 4.83 -3.72
N PRO A 347 -6.15 4.33 -3.89
CA PRO A 347 -6.56 3.03 -3.39
C PRO A 347 -5.74 1.90 -3.99
N SER A 348 -5.59 0.81 -3.24
CA SER A 348 -5.11 -0.47 -3.79
C SER A 348 -6.25 -1.19 -4.49
N TYR A 349 -5.94 -1.85 -5.62
CA TYR A 349 -6.90 -2.61 -6.42
C TYR A 349 -6.75 -4.13 -6.28
N HIS A 350 -5.80 -4.59 -5.47
CA HIS A 350 -5.55 -6.01 -5.19
C HIS A 350 -5.73 -6.35 -3.70
N GLY A 351 -6.28 -5.42 -2.91
CA GLY A 351 -6.67 -5.65 -1.52
C GLY A 351 -5.66 -5.21 -0.46
N ALA A 352 -4.58 -4.52 -0.84
CA ALA A 352 -3.65 -3.91 0.09
C ALA A 352 -4.15 -2.56 0.64
N LYS A 353 -3.30 -1.82 1.37
CA LYS A 353 -3.62 -0.56 2.06
C LYS A 353 -4.89 -0.70 2.91
N ALA A 354 -4.95 -1.79 3.66
CA ALA A 354 -6.16 -2.25 4.32
C ALA A 354 -5.87 -2.89 5.68
N LEU A 355 -6.91 -2.99 6.48
CA LEU A 355 -6.94 -3.83 7.68
C LEU A 355 -8.00 -4.91 7.45
N VAL A 356 -7.61 -6.18 7.59
CA VAL A 356 -8.51 -7.32 7.36
C VAL A 356 -8.68 -8.14 8.63
N GLY A 357 -9.88 -8.67 8.82
CA GLY A 357 -10.18 -9.76 9.75
C GLY A 357 -9.90 -11.10 9.10
N LEU A 358 -9.27 -12.01 9.85
CA LEU A 358 -9.02 -13.38 9.43
C LEU A 358 -9.46 -14.33 10.55
N GLY A 359 -10.54 -15.07 10.31
CA GLY A 359 -11.06 -16.06 11.24
C GLY A 359 -10.17 -17.29 11.27
N VAL A 360 -9.66 -17.62 12.45
CA VAL A 360 -8.83 -18.81 12.70
C VAL A 360 -9.37 -19.54 13.92
N ASP A 361 -9.63 -20.84 13.76
CA ASP A 361 -9.78 -21.74 14.89
C ASP A 361 -8.38 -22.02 15.44
N VAL A 362 -7.97 -21.22 16.45
CA VAL A 362 -6.62 -21.27 17.02
C VAL A 362 -6.34 -22.64 17.63
N GLU A 363 -7.31 -23.24 18.33
CA GLU A 363 -7.15 -24.55 18.94
C GLU A 363 -6.82 -25.62 17.89
N LYS A 364 -7.61 -25.66 16.80
CA LYS A 364 -7.40 -26.62 15.71
C LYS A 364 -6.32 -26.22 14.71
N GLY A 365 -5.82 -24.99 14.78
CA GLY A 365 -4.87 -24.44 13.82
C GLY A 365 -5.43 -24.36 12.40
N LYS A 366 -6.71 -23.99 12.24
CA LYS A 366 -7.39 -23.99 10.93
C LYS A 366 -7.93 -22.62 10.58
N LEU A 367 -7.75 -22.24 9.33
CA LEU A 367 -8.45 -21.09 8.76
C LEU A 367 -9.94 -21.41 8.63
N ILE A 368 -10.80 -20.51 9.11
CA ILE A 368 -12.26 -20.67 9.07
C ILE A 368 -12.96 -19.57 8.26
N SER A 369 -12.25 -18.50 7.90
CA SER A 369 -12.75 -17.49 6.97
C SER A 369 -11.68 -17.05 5.98
N LYS A 370 -12.13 -16.50 4.84
CA LYS A 370 -11.26 -15.67 4.00
C LYS A 370 -10.90 -14.37 4.74
N PRO A 371 -9.84 -13.65 4.33
CA PRO A 371 -9.64 -12.27 4.72
C PRO A 371 -10.90 -11.43 4.41
N ASP A 372 -11.37 -10.66 5.39
CA ASP A 372 -12.49 -9.76 5.25
C ASP A 372 -12.10 -8.33 5.65
N PRO A 373 -12.18 -7.33 4.76
CA PRO A 373 -11.70 -6.00 5.08
C PRO A 373 -12.60 -5.29 6.09
N LEU A 374 -11.97 -4.81 7.15
CA LEU A 374 -12.58 -3.95 8.16
C LEU A 374 -12.38 -2.48 7.81
N LEU A 375 -11.22 -2.13 7.25
CA LEU A 375 -10.87 -0.79 6.80
C LEU A 375 -10.05 -0.86 5.51
N ARG A 376 -10.25 0.09 4.60
CA ARG A 376 -9.47 0.25 3.36
C ARG A 376 -9.17 1.72 3.09
N TYR A 377 -7.97 2.01 2.60
CA TYR A 377 -7.65 3.32 2.08
C TYR A 377 -8.30 3.53 0.69
N ARG A 378 -9.08 4.60 0.55
CA ARG A 378 -9.75 5.06 -0.68
C ARG A 378 -9.28 6.44 -1.14
N GLY A 379 -8.45 7.11 -0.34
CA GLY A 379 -7.94 8.46 -0.62
C GLY A 379 -7.09 8.52 -1.88
N SER A 380 -6.76 9.73 -2.31
CA SER A 380 -5.99 9.96 -3.55
C SER A 380 -4.47 10.05 -3.37
N GLY A 381 -4.00 10.09 -2.12
CA GLY A 381 -2.59 10.28 -1.74
C GLY A 381 -1.80 8.97 -1.62
N TYR A 382 -0.53 9.10 -1.23
CA TYR A 382 0.27 7.96 -0.81
C TYR A 382 -0.12 7.57 0.60
N GLN A 383 -0.47 6.30 0.80
CA GLN A 383 -0.77 5.76 2.11
C GLN A 383 -0.47 4.26 2.16
N LEU A 384 -0.07 3.78 3.34
CA LEU A 384 0.15 2.39 3.69
C LEU A 384 -0.44 2.14 5.08
N ILE A 385 -1.10 1.01 5.29
CA ILE A 385 -1.57 0.60 6.62
C ILE A 385 -0.55 -0.38 7.18
N VAL A 386 0.20 0.04 8.20
CA VAL A 386 1.40 -0.68 8.66
C VAL A 386 1.27 -1.33 10.04
N GLY A 387 0.35 -0.82 10.85
CA GLY A 387 0.23 -1.20 12.26
C GLY A 387 -1.20 -1.45 12.69
N THR A 388 -1.36 -2.33 13.67
CA THR A 388 -2.63 -2.51 14.38
C THR A 388 -2.42 -3.07 15.78
N ALA A 389 -3.29 -2.69 16.72
CA ALA A 389 -3.34 -3.28 18.06
C ALA A 389 -4.75 -3.18 18.67
N LEU A 390 -5.18 -4.27 19.30
CA LEU A 390 -6.42 -4.37 20.07
C LEU A 390 -6.24 -3.81 21.48
N ALA A 391 -7.21 -3.02 21.92
CA ALA A 391 -7.39 -2.62 23.30
C ALA A 391 -8.81 -2.97 23.76
N SER A 392 -9.09 -2.84 25.05
CA SER A 392 -10.42 -3.10 25.62
C SER A 392 -11.49 -2.12 25.15
N ASP A 393 -11.11 -1.03 24.51
CA ASP A 393 -11.99 0.06 24.09
C ASP A 393 -12.01 0.29 22.57
N GLY A 394 -11.34 -0.56 21.79
CA GLY A 394 -11.35 -0.49 20.33
C GLY A 394 -10.14 -1.14 19.66
N LEU A 395 -10.05 -0.97 18.36
CA LEU A 395 -8.95 -1.45 17.52
C LEU A 395 -8.20 -0.26 16.93
N TYR A 396 -6.91 -0.21 17.15
CA TYR A 396 -6.07 0.89 16.71
C TYR A 396 -5.41 0.53 15.39
N VAL A 397 -5.24 1.53 14.53
CA VAL A 397 -4.71 1.40 13.17
C VAL A 397 -3.64 2.45 12.95
N VAL A 398 -2.55 2.06 12.30
CA VAL A 398 -1.40 2.93 12.04
C VAL A 398 -1.24 3.11 10.52
N PRO A 399 -1.77 4.21 9.97
CA PRO A 399 -1.36 4.71 8.67
C PRO A 399 0.07 5.27 8.75
N LEU A 400 0.93 4.90 7.80
CA LEU A 400 2.33 5.34 7.80
C LEU A 400 2.50 6.79 7.31
N MET A 401 1.78 7.13 6.24
CA MET A 401 1.96 8.41 5.56
C MET A 401 1.03 9.48 6.13
N PRO A 402 1.35 10.77 5.95
CA PRO A 402 0.43 11.84 6.28
C PRO A 402 -0.91 11.71 5.55
N ASP A 403 -2.00 12.04 6.23
CA ASP A 403 -3.34 12.16 5.67
C ASP A 403 -3.48 13.42 4.80
N SER A 404 -4.69 13.64 4.25
CA SER A 404 -5.01 14.81 3.44
C SER A 404 -4.83 16.15 4.16
N GLU A 405 -4.77 16.15 5.50
CA GLU A 405 -4.57 17.32 6.36
C GLU A 405 -3.09 17.48 6.77
N GLY A 406 -2.22 16.55 6.38
CA GLY A 406 -0.79 16.56 6.66
C GLY A 406 -0.40 15.95 8.00
N ASN A 407 -1.32 15.28 8.70
CA ASN A 407 -1.04 14.61 9.98
C ASN A 407 -0.74 13.13 9.74
N SER A 408 0.15 12.51 10.52
CA SER A 408 0.24 11.04 10.60
C SER A 408 -0.46 10.57 11.88
N PRO A 409 -1.78 10.37 11.89
CA PRO A 409 -2.52 10.04 13.10
C PRO A 409 -2.40 8.56 13.47
N ILE A 410 -2.69 8.25 14.73
CA ILE A 410 -3.16 6.92 15.11
C ILE A 410 -4.68 6.95 15.04
N LEU A 411 -5.25 6.03 14.26
CA LEU A 411 -6.69 5.90 14.11
C LEU A 411 -7.25 4.85 15.07
N LYS A 412 -8.51 5.00 15.44
CA LYS A 412 -9.24 4.07 16.29
C LYS A 412 -10.57 3.68 15.66
N LEU A 413 -10.80 2.38 15.56
CA LEU A 413 -12.05 1.75 15.17
C LEU A 413 -12.82 1.32 16.42
N THR A 414 -14.08 1.73 16.50
CA THR A 414 -15.02 1.34 17.55
C THR A 414 -16.29 0.76 16.92
N TYR A 415 -16.87 -0.26 17.54
CA TYR A 415 -18.16 -0.78 17.10
C TYR A 415 -19.27 0.18 17.56
N ASP A 416 -19.87 0.88 16.60
CA ASP A 416 -20.94 1.85 16.82
C ASP A 416 -21.84 1.89 15.56
N PRO A 417 -22.87 1.02 15.51
CA PRO A 417 -23.81 0.99 14.40
C PRO A 417 -24.63 2.27 14.22
N GLU A 418 -24.79 3.07 15.29
CA GLU A 418 -25.60 4.29 15.24
C GLU A 418 -24.83 5.45 14.62
N ASN A 419 -23.50 5.47 14.80
CA ASN A 419 -22.59 6.48 14.26
C ASN A 419 -21.57 5.87 13.30
N ALA A 420 -22.00 4.87 12.53
CA ALA A 420 -21.15 4.17 11.59
C ALA A 420 -20.52 5.11 10.55
N HIS A 421 -19.35 4.70 10.06
CA HIS A 421 -18.61 5.47 9.06
C HIS A 421 -19.45 5.74 7.79
N PRO A 422 -19.39 6.94 7.19
CA PRO A 422 -20.21 7.26 6.02
C PRO A 422 -19.79 6.47 4.76
N TYR A 423 -18.52 6.09 4.66
CA TYR A 423 -17.97 5.33 3.53
C TYR A 423 -17.74 3.88 3.91
N GLN A 424 -18.36 2.97 3.18
CA GLN A 424 -18.56 1.59 3.59
C GLN A 424 -17.79 0.62 2.70
N VAL A 425 -16.98 -0.30 3.27
CA VAL A 425 -16.17 -1.29 2.52
C VAL A 425 -17.05 -2.17 1.61
N ASN A 426 -18.28 -2.43 2.05
CA ASN A 426 -19.25 -3.28 1.36
C ASN A 426 -20.37 -2.49 0.66
N ALA A 427 -20.28 -1.16 0.60
CA ALA A 427 -21.21 -0.42 -0.24
C ALA A 427 -21.04 -0.84 -1.70
N LEU A 428 -22.08 -0.61 -2.51
CA LEU A 428 -22.05 -0.69 -3.98
C LEU A 428 -21.15 0.43 -4.57
N HIS A 429 -19.97 0.63 -4.00
CA HIS A 429 -18.94 1.50 -4.52
C HIS A 429 -18.11 0.71 -5.51
N HIS A 430 -17.95 1.31 -6.68
CA HIS A 430 -17.44 0.66 -7.86
C HIS A 430 -16.04 0.05 -7.68
N GLY A 431 -15.14 0.72 -6.93
CA GLY A 431 -13.80 0.22 -6.62
C GLY A 431 -13.83 -1.07 -5.79
N SER A 432 -14.72 -1.15 -4.80
CA SER A 432 -14.87 -2.31 -3.93
C SER A 432 -15.47 -3.52 -4.67
N LEU A 433 -16.35 -3.31 -5.64
CA LEU A 433 -16.86 -4.38 -6.51
C LEU A 433 -15.79 -4.93 -7.46
N LEU A 434 -14.96 -4.08 -8.07
CA LEU A 434 -13.87 -4.53 -8.94
C LEU A 434 -12.87 -5.42 -8.20
N MET A 435 -12.58 -5.07 -6.95
CA MET A 435 -11.73 -5.90 -6.07
C MET A 435 -12.42 -7.20 -5.67
N LYS A 436 -13.68 -7.12 -5.24
CA LYS A 436 -14.48 -8.30 -4.83
C LYS A 436 -14.48 -9.38 -5.90
N TYR A 437 -14.64 -8.99 -7.16
CA TYR A 437 -14.68 -9.90 -8.31
C TYR A 437 -13.32 -10.03 -9.03
N SER A 438 -12.24 -9.49 -8.46
CA SER A 438 -10.87 -9.57 -8.99
C SER A 438 -10.73 -9.13 -10.46
N CYS A 439 -11.49 -8.11 -10.87
CA CYS A 439 -11.51 -7.63 -12.26
C CYS A 439 -10.11 -7.19 -12.76
N PHE A 440 -9.28 -6.62 -11.88
CA PHE A 440 -7.89 -6.23 -12.16
C PHE A 440 -6.93 -7.41 -12.38
N GLY A 441 -7.34 -8.63 -12.02
CA GLY A 441 -6.57 -9.84 -12.28
C GLY A 441 -6.59 -10.27 -13.75
N CYS A 442 -7.55 -9.76 -14.54
CA CYS A 442 -7.65 -10.03 -15.98
C CYS A 442 -7.59 -8.77 -16.84
N HIS A 443 -8.12 -7.64 -16.35
CA HIS A 443 -8.22 -6.39 -17.09
C HIS A 443 -7.26 -5.32 -16.57
N MET A 444 -6.84 -4.45 -17.49
CA MET A 444 -6.39 -3.10 -17.17
C MET A 444 -7.58 -2.14 -17.31
N PHE A 445 -7.59 -1.09 -16.50
CA PHE A 445 -8.53 0.02 -16.59
C PHE A 445 -7.74 1.31 -16.73
N ASP A 446 -7.95 2.03 -17.83
CA ASP A 446 -7.20 3.25 -18.17
C ASP A 446 -5.67 3.05 -18.15
N ASN A 447 -5.18 1.92 -18.70
CA ASN A 447 -3.79 1.48 -18.63
C ASN A 447 -3.25 1.20 -17.21
N LYS A 448 -4.12 1.02 -16.22
CA LYS A 448 -3.76 0.65 -14.84
C LYS A 448 -4.32 -0.72 -14.50
N GLY A 449 -3.46 -1.63 -14.03
CA GLY A 449 -3.86 -3.00 -13.67
C GLY A 449 -2.66 -3.95 -13.68
N TYR A 450 -2.91 -5.22 -13.41
CA TYR A 450 -1.85 -6.22 -13.21
C TYR A 450 -1.77 -7.27 -14.34
N SER A 451 -2.73 -7.26 -15.27
CA SER A 451 -2.88 -8.30 -16.27
C SER A 451 -3.54 -7.77 -17.54
N SER A 452 -3.15 -8.34 -18.68
CA SER A 452 -3.66 -8.02 -20.01
C SER A 452 -4.33 -9.22 -20.69
N VAL A 453 -4.80 -10.20 -19.89
CA VAL A 453 -5.56 -11.35 -20.41
C VAL A 453 -6.86 -10.90 -21.08
N GLY A 454 -7.55 -9.94 -20.47
CA GLY A 454 -8.69 -9.23 -21.03
C GLY A 454 -8.28 -7.89 -21.68
N PRO A 455 -9.17 -7.28 -22.49
CA PRO A 455 -8.91 -5.97 -23.09
C PRO A 455 -8.73 -4.88 -22.01
N ASP A 456 -7.88 -3.89 -22.32
CA ASP A 456 -7.82 -2.64 -21.54
C ASP A 456 -9.15 -1.89 -21.67
N ILE A 457 -9.78 -1.64 -20.53
CA ILE A 457 -11.04 -0.92 -20.41
C ILE A 457 -10.70 0.55 -20.19
N ASN A 458 -10.48 1.24 -21.30
CA ASN A 458 -10.28 2.68 -21.31
C ASN A 458 -11.64 3.39 -21.17
N ARG A 459 -11.91 3.94 -20.00
CA ARG A 459 -13.22 4.52 -19.59
C ARG A 459 -13.60 5.77 -20.40
N ILE A 460 -12.63 6.37 -21.12
CA ILE A 460 -12.88 7.48 -22.05
C ILE A 460 -13.48 6.98 -23.37
N THR A 461 -12.97 5.86 -23.88
CA THR A 461 -13.27 5.38 -25.23
C THR A 461 -14.21 4.19 -25.28
N ILE A 462 -14.40 3.48 -24.15
CA ILE A 462 -15.14 2.23 -24.10
C ILE A 462 -16.60 2.40 -24.52
N GLY A 463 -17.27 3.48 -24.10
CA GLY A 463 -18.65 3.75 -24.49
C GLY A 463 -18.82 3.84 -26.01
N ASN A 464 -17.98 4.65 -26.68
CA ASN A 464 -18.04 4.80 -28.13
C ASN A 464 -17.70 3.50 -28.87
N LYS A 465 -16.66 2.78 -28.42
CA LYS A 465 -16.26 1.48 -29.00
C LYS A 465 -17.38 0.44 -28.89
N LEU A 466 -18.02 0.36 -27.72
CA LEU A 466 -19.14 -0.55 -27.51
C LEU A 466 -20.35 -0.14 -28.37
N LEU A 467 -20.68 1.14 -28.46
CA LEU A 467 -21.79 1.59 -29.29
C LEU A 467 -21.60 1.24 -30.77
N GLU A 468 -20.39 1.46 -31.29
CA GLU A 468 -20.03 1.10 -32.67
C GLU A 468 -20.15 -0.40 -32.90
N LYS A 469 -19.61 -1.22 -31.97
CA LYS A 469 -19.72 -2.68 -32.03
C LYS A 469 -21.17 -3.15 -31.99
N LEU A 470 -21.96 -2.67 -31.03
CA LEU A 470 -23.33 -3.13 -30.77
C LEU A 470 -24.32 -2.74 -31.87
N ASN A 471 -23.98 -1.76 -32.70
CA ASN A 471 -24.75 -1.37 -33.88
C ASN A 471 -24.17 -1.91 -35.20
N SER A 472 -23.06 -2.66 -35.15
CA SER A 472 -22.44 -3.21 -36.36
C SER A 472 -23.30 -4.34 -36.99
N PRO A 473 -23.33 -4.46 -38.33
CA PRO A 473 -24.01 -5.57 -38.99
C PRO A 473 -23.51 -6.95 -38.52
N ASP A 474 -22.21 -7.07 -38.27
CA ASP A 474 -21.56 -8.31 -37.84
C ASP A 474 -22.08 -8.77 -36.48
N TYR A 475 -22.20 -7.85 -35.52
CA TYR A 475 -22.77 -8.16 -34.20
C TYR A 475 -24.24 -8.58 -34.29
N LEU A 476 -25.04 -7.90 -35.11
CA LEU A 476 -26.45 -8.24 -35.30
C LEU A 476 -26.63 -9.61 -35.95
N GLU A 477 -25.75 -9.99 -36.88
CA GLU A 477 -25.78 -11.33 -37.49
C GLU A 477 -25.33 -12.41 -36.49
N GLN A 478 -24.30 -12.14 -35.69
CA GLN A 478 -23.88 -13.02 -34.60
C GLN A 478 -25.04 -13.27 -33.61
N LEU A 479 -25.76 -12.23 -33.20
CA LEU A 479 -26.89 -12.36 -32.28
C LEU A 479 -27.98 -13.29 -32.83
N LYS A 480 -28.26 -13.25 -34.14
CA LYS A 480 -29.23 -14.18 -34.75
C LYS A 480 -28.78 -15.63 -34.64
N ALA A 481 -27.49 -15.90 -34.82
CA ALA A 481 -26.94 -17.24 -34.66
C ALA A 481 -27.04 -17.72 -33.21
N VAL A 482 -26.78 -16.83 -32.24
CA VAL A 482 -26.92 -17.12 -30.80
C VAL A 482 -28.38 -17.35 -30.40
N ASP A 483 -29.32 -16.57 -30.95
CA ASP A 483 -30.76 -16.72 -30.70
C ASP A 483 -31.34 -18.06 -31.18
N GLN A 484 -30.63 -18.79 -32.05
CA GLN A 484 -31.04 -20.12 -32.51
C GLN A 484 -30.58 -21.26 -31.59
N LEU A 485 -29.69 -20.98 -30.62
CA LEU A 485 -29.16 -21.97 -29.70
C LEU A 485 -30.21 -22.35 -28.66
N LYS A 486 -30.36 -23.65 -28.43
CA LYS A 486 -31.38 -24.22 -27.53
C LYS A 486 -30.82 -24.68 -26.19
N GLU A 487 -29.59 -24.29 -25.88
CA GLU A 487 -28.90 -24.61 -24.63
C GLU A 487 -28.78 -23.38 -23.73
N GLU A 488 -28.55 -23.61 -22.43
CA GLU A 488 -28.25 -22.53 -21.49
C GLU A 488 -26.82 -22.00 -21.68
N PRO A 489 -26.59 -20.69 -21.47
CA PRO A 489 -27.53 -19.67 -20.98
C PRO A 489 -28.39 -19.02 -22.08
N PHE A 490 -28.27 -19.44 -23.34
CA PHE A 490 -28.82 -18.70 -24.48
C PHE A 490 -30.35 -18.63 -24.48
N VAL A 491 -31.01 -19.69 -24.04
CA VAL A 491 -32.47 -19.73 -23.90
C VAL A 491 -32.94 -18.71 -22.87
N SER A 492 -32.37 -18.75 -21.66
CA SER A 492 -32.75 -17.84 -20.56
C SER A 492 -32.47 -16.37 -20.86
N TYR A 493 -31.43 -16.08 -21.66
CA TYR A 493 -31.02 -14.70 -21.99
C TYR A 493 -31.56 -14.18 -23.33
N ALA A 494 -32.48 -14.89 -23.99
CA ALA A 494 -33.09 -14.43 -25.25
C ALA A 494 -33.82 -13.08 -25.10
N ALA A 495 -34.53 -12.87 -23.98
CA ALA A 495 -35.19 -11.61 -23.70
C ALA A 495 -34.18 -10.46 -23.48
N ALA A 496 -33.07 -10.73 -22.77
CA ALA A 496 -31.99 -9.77 -22.55
C ALA A 496 -31.32 -9.32 -23.85
N ARG A 497 -31.04 -10.25 -24.76
CA ARG A 497 -30.49 -9.92 -26.09
C ARG A 497 -31.45 -9.07 -26.92
N LYS A 498 -32.75 -9.37 -26.84
CA LYS A 498 -33.78 -8.55 -27.49
C LYS A 498 -33.83 -7.14 -26.89
N GLU A 499 -33.82 -7.02 -25.57
CA GLU A 499 -33.81 -5.73 -24.87
C GLU A 499 -32.63 -4.87 -25.31
N VAL A 500 -31.40 -5.41 -25.30
CA VAL A 500 -30.22 -4.70 -25.79
C VAL A 500 -30.38 -4.26 -27.25
N ARG A 501 -30.94 -5.11 -28.12
CA ARG A 501 -31.13 -4.79 -29.53
C ARG A 501 -32.09 -3.62 -29.74
N ASP A 502 -33.15 -3.55 -28.93
CA ASP A 502 -34.24 -2.58 -29.04
C ASP A 502 -33.89 -1.22 -28.41
N LEU A 503 -32.79 -1.13 -27.64
CA LEU A 503 -32.27 0.10 -27.05
C LEU A 503 -31.25 0.82 -27.94
N ASP A 504 -31.04 2.12 -27.66
CA ASP A 504 -30.07 2.99 -28.32
C ASP A 504 -29.19 3.76 -27.33
N GLY A 505 -28.11 4.37 -27.84
CA GLY A 505 -27.25 5.28 -27.07
C GLY A 505 -26.65 4.66 -25.80
N MET A 506 -26.58 5.45 -24.73
CA MET A 506 -25.98 5.02 -23.46
C MET A 506 -26.77 3.91 -22.76
N GLU A 507 -28.10 3.89 -22.89
CA GLU A 507 -28.95 2.86 -22.29
C GLU A 507 -28.66 1.48 -22.91
N LYS A 508 -28.45 1.42 -24.22
CA LYS A 508 -28.02 0.18 -24.91
C LYS A 508 -26.71 -0.35 -24.35
N ILE A 509 -25.72 0.51 -24.21
CA ILE A 509 -24.37 0.14 -23.76
C ILE A 509 -24.41 -0.32 -22.31
N ARG A 510 -25.06 0.45 -21.44
CA ARG A 510 -25.21 0.12 -20.02
C ARG A 510 -25.91 -1.23 -19.85
N THR A 511 -27.03 -1.43 -20.54
CA THR A 511 -27.80 -2.68 -20.48
C THR A 511 -27.00 -3.87 -21.00
N TRP A 512 -26.26 -3.70 -22.10
CA TRP A 512 -25.36 -4.75 -22.61
C TRP A 512 -24.26 -5.08 -21.60
N LEU A 513 -23.60 -4.08 -21.01
CA LEU A 513 -22.57 -4.29 -19.99
C LEU A 513 -23.12 -5.01 -18.77
N THR A 514 -24.30 -4.63 -18.28
CA THR A 514 -24.96 -5.31 -17.15
C THR A 514 -25.17 -6.79 -17.45
N TYR A 515 -25.76 -7.14 -18.61
CA TYR A 515 -25.95 -8.55 -18.96
C TYR A 515 -24.64 -9.29 -19.21
N ARG A 516 -23.65 -8.62 -19.78
CA ARG A 516 -22.30 -9.18 -19.97
C ARG A 516 -21.61 -9.51 -18.67
N LEU A 517 -21.81 -8.69 -17.63
CA LEU A 517 -21.26 -8.92 -16.29
C LEU A 517 -21.99 -10.05 -15.57
N LEU A 518 -23.32 -10.13 -15.70
CA LEU A 518 -24.13 -11.20 -15.11
C LEU A 518 -23.87 -12.57 -15.73
N GLU A 519 -23.82 -12.64 -17.05
CA GLU A 519 -23.57 -13.86 -17.80
C GLU A 519 -22.71 -13.55 -19.04
N PRO A 520 -21.39 -13.74 -18.96
CA PRO A 520 -20.48 -13.35 -20.04
C PRO A 520 -20.77 -14.04 -21.38
N ARG A 521 -21.41 -15.21 -21.39
CA ARG A 521 -21.80 -15.92 -22.63
C ARG A 521 -23.16 -15.48 -23.19
N PHE A 522 -23.86 -14.51 -22.58
CA PHE A 522 -25.25 -14.24 -22.95
C PHE A 522 -25.47 -13.90 -24.43
N ASP A 523 -24.48 -13.31 -25.11
CA ASP A 523 -24.47 -12.89 -26.51
C ASP A 523 -23.38 -13.57 -27.37
N GLN A 524 -22.64 -14.55 -26.83
CA GLN A 524 -21.60 -15.28 -27.57
C GLN A 524 -21.29 -16.68 -26.99
N GLN A 525 -20.99 -17.63 -27.87
CA GLN A 525 -20.77 -19.03 -27.46
C GLN A 525 -19.48 -19.26 -26.66
N ILE A 526 -18.39 -18.65 -27.11
CA ILE A 526 -17.05 -18.83 -26.55
C ILE A 526 -16.60 -17.51 -25.95
N ILE A 527 -16.20 -17.53 -24.67
CA ILE A 527 -15.67 -16.37 -23.98
C ILE A 527 -14.64 -16.79 -22.94
N ALA A 528 -13.60 -15.96 -22.76
CA ALA A 528 -12.57 -16.17 -21.75
C ALA A 528 -12.99 -15.69 -20.35
N MET A 529 -13.89 -14.69 -20.27
CA MET A 529 -14.36 -14.12 -19.01
C MET A 529 -15.25 -15.14 -18.27
N PRO A 530 -14.93 -15.51 -17.01
CA PRO A 530 -15.74 -16.45 -16.23
C PRO A 530 -17.02 -15.79 -15.72
N THR A 531 -18.06 -16.59 -15.47
CA THR A 531 -19.25 -16.12 -14.75
C THR A 531 -18.87 -15.74 -13.32
N LEU A 532 -19.16 -14.49 -12.94
CA LEU A 532 -18.70 -13.90 -11.68
C LEU A 532 -19.69 -14.06 -10.52
N GLY A 533 -20.95 -14.42 -10.81
CA GLY A 533 -21.99 -14.61 -9.79
C GLY A 533 -22.49 -13.29 -9.16
N LEU A 534 -22.40 -12.17 -9.89
CA LEU A 534 -22.90 -10.88 -9.40
C LEU A 534 -24.41 -10.89 -9.21
N GLN A 535 -24.89 -10.13 -8.23
CA GLN A 535 -26.28 -9.68 -8.21
C GLN A 535 -26.50 -8.58 -9.26
N ARG A 536 -27.75 -8.38 -9.68
CA ARG A 536 -28.07 -7.41 -10.74
C ARG A 536 -27.63 -5.99 -10.37
N GLU A 537 -27.82 -5.60 -9.12
CA GLU A 537 -27.47 -4.29 -8.60
C GLU A 537 -25.95 -4.05 -8.65
N GLU A 538 -25.15 -5.09 -8.41
CA GLU A 538 -23.68 -5.01 -8.49
C GLU A 538 -23.19 -4.92 -9.94
N ALA A 539 -23.83 -5.67 -10.85
CA ALA A 539 -23.53 -5.61 -12.27
C ALA A 539 -23.88 -4.23 -12.86
N GLU A 540 -25.00 -3.64 -12.44
CA GLU A 540 -25.41 -2.30 -12.84
C GLU A 540 -24.45 -1.23 -12.31
N ALA A 541 -24.04 -1.31 -11.04
CA ALA A 541 -23.05 -0.40 -10.47
C ALA A 541 -21.70 -0.50 -11.22
N LEU A 542 -21.22 -1.71 -11.51
CA LEU A 542 -19.98 -1.87 -12.30
C LEU A 542 -20.12 -1.33 -13.73
N ALA A 543 -21.26 -1.54 -14.38
CA ALA A 543 -21.53 -0.99 -15.71
C ALA A 543 -21.49 0.55 -15.68
N ASP A 544 -22.11 1.18 -14.68
CA ASP A 544 -22.08 2.63 -14.51
C ASP A 544 -20.66 3.16 -14.34
N TRP A 545 -19.86 2.51 -13.50
CA TRP A 545 -18.46 2.90 -13.33
C TRP A 545 -17.63 2.78 -14.60
N ILE A 546 -17.76 1.67 -15.32
CA ILE A 546 -17.02 1.43 -16.57
C ILE A 546 -17.33 2.55 -17.57
N LEU A 547 -18.56 3.06 -17.57
CA LEU A 547 -19.02 4.10 -18.47
C LEU A 547 -18.79 5.52 -17.95
N GLU A 548 -18.54 5.71 -16.66
CA GLU A 548 -18.27 7.02 -16.07
C GLU A 548 -16.83 7.48 -16.39
N PRO A 549 -16.63 8.63 -17.05
CA PRO A 549 -15.29 9.16 -17.32
C PRO A 549 -14.64 9.75 -16.05
N THR A 550 -13.34 9.53 -15.83
CA THR A 550 -12.59 10.09 -14.69
C THR A 550 -12.41 11.62 -14.79
N SER A 551 -12.28 12.34 -13.67
CA SER A 551 -12.07 13.80 -13.66
C SER A 551 -10.81 14.26 -14.42
N THR A 552 -9.75 13.46 -14.38
CA THR A 552 -8.54 13.64 -15.20
C THR A 552 -8.79 13.41 -16.69
N SER A 553 -9.72 12.51 -17.04
CA SER A 553 -10.08 12.25 -18.44
C SER A 553 -10.92 13.35 -19.08
N VAL A 554 -11.81 14.01 -18.32
CA VAL A 554 -12.59 15.14 -18.82
C VAL A 554 -11.67 16.31 -19.18
N ALA A 555 -10.66 16.60 -18.34
CA ALA A 555 -9.66 17.63 -18.60
C ALA A 555 -8.81 17.32 -19.85
N LEU A 556 -8.40 16.06 -20.06
CA LEU A 556 -7.67 15.65 -21.26
C LEU A 556 -8.54 15.70 -22.52
N ASN A 557 -9.84 15.40 -22.42
CA ASN A 557 -10.77 15.48 -23.54
C ASN A 557 -11.05 16.94 -23.92
N GLU A 558 -11.21 17.84 -22.95
CA GLU A 558 -11.29 19.30 -23.15
C GLU A 558 -10.03 19.83 -23.87
N ILE A 559 -8.84 19.37 -23.45
CA ILE A 559 -7.56 19.74 -24.08
C ILE A 559 -7.47 19.17 -25.51
N ASN A 560 -7.87 17.92 -25.75
CA ASN A 560 -7.86 17.33 -27.09
C ASN A 560 -8.87 18.00 -28.03
N ILE A 561 -10.08 18.32 -27.56
CA ILE A 561 -11.08 19.08 -28.31
C ILE A 561 -10.58 20.51 -28.60
N PHE A 562 -9.85 21.12 -27.66
CA PHE A 562 -9.21 22.41 -27.86
C PHE A 562 -8.07 22.34 -28.89
N ILE A 563 -7.19 21.34 -28.82
CA ILE A 563 -6.12 21.09 -29.79
C ILE A 563 -6.69 20.82 -31.17
N GLU A 564 -7.75 20.01 -31.31
CA GLU A 564 -8.43 19.78 -32.57
C GLU A 564 -9.08 21.06 -33.13
N LYS A 565 -9.74 21.88 -32.29
CA LYS A 565 -10.28 23.18 -32.71
C LYS A 565 -9.21 24.17 -33.16
N VAL A 566 -8.05 24.18 -32.50
CA VAL A 566 -6.91 25.04 -32.84
C VAL A 566 -6.21 24.55 -34.11
N MET A 567 -6.02 23.24 -34.27
CA MET A 567 -5.42 22.60 -35.44
C MET A 567 -6.34 22.66 -36.67
N TYR A 568 -7.66 22.65 -36.50
CA TYR A 568 -8.61 22.81 -37.61
C TYR A 568 -8.68 24.26 -38.11
N ARG A 569 -8.49 25.26 -37.24
CA ARG A 569 -8.41 26.69 -37.65
C ARG A 569 -7.09 27.06 -38.33
N SER A 570 -5.99 26.33 -38.12
CA SER A 570 -4.68 26.69 -38.67
C SER A 570 -4.32 26.03 -40.01
N LYS A 571 -5.07 25.01 -40.46
CA LYS A 571 -4.78 24.29 -41.72
C LYS A 571 -4.83 25.15 -42.99
N LYS A 572 -5.62 26.25 -43.02
CA LYS A 572 -5.65 27.17 -44.18
C LYS A 572 -4.53 28.20 -44.19
N THR A 573 -3.94 28.52 -43.04
CA THR A 573 -2.90 29.56 -42.94
C THR A 573 -1.49 28.96 -42.97
N LEU A 574 -1.29 27.73 -42.47
CA LEU A 574 0.03 27.10 -42.45
C LEU A 574 0.54 26.72 -43.86
N ILE A 575 -0.34 26.31 -44.77
CA ILE A 575 0.05 25.90 -46.13
C ILE A 575 0.57 27.09 -46.96
N LEU A 576 0.09 28.31 -46.71
CA LEU A 576 0.54 29.52 -47.42
C LEU A 576 1.91 30.04 -46.93
N VAL A 577 2.23 29.82 -45.64
CA VAL A 577 3.49 30.26 -45.03
C VAL A 577 4.65 29.32 -45.39
N PHE A 578 4.40 28.01 -45.53
CA PHE A 578 5.44 27.06 -45.94
C PHE A 578 5.89 27.25 -47.40
N PHE A 579 4.99 27.63 -48.32
CA PHE A 579 5.36 27.86 -49.72
C PHE A 579 6.12 29.17 -49.96
N THR A 580 5.87 30.21 -49.17
CA THR A 580 6.53 31.51 -49.31
C THR A 580 7.84 31.60 -48.53
N GLY A 581 7.92 31.00 -47.33
CA GLY A 581 9.14 30.99 -46.52
C GLY A 581 10.25 30.09 -47.06
N GLY A 582 9.90 28.91 -47.60
CA GLY A 582 10.86 27.95 -48.13
C GLY A 582 11.59 28.43 -49.39
N PHE A 583 10.90 29.20 -50.25
CA PHE A 583 11.47 29.69 -51.50
C PHE A 583 12.47 30.84 -51.29
N PHE A 584 12.22 31.75 -50.34
CA PHE A 584 13.14 32.84 -50.02
C PHE A 584 14.33 32.41 -49.14
N GLY A 585 14.14 31.42 -48.27
CA GLY A 585 15.23 30.86 -47.44
C GLY A 585 16.30 30.14 -48.27
N GLY A 586 15.92 29.40 -49.30
CA GLY A 586 16.86 28.68 -50.18
C GLY A 586 17.73 29.62 -51.03
N MET A 587 17.20 30.75 -51.47
CA MET A 587 17.92 31.75 -52.27
C MET A 587 19.00 32.50 -51.46
N ILE A 588 18.77 32.73 -50.17
CA ILE A 588 19.74 33.40 -49.28
C ILE A 588 20.92 32.49 -48.94
N VAL A 589 20.67 31.18 -48.76
CA VAL A 589 21.72 30.19 -48.49
C VAL A 589 22.61 29.97 -49.72
N LEU A 590 22.04 29.97 -50.93
CA LEU A 590 22.82 29.85 -52.18
C LEU A 590 23.62 31.13 -52.49
N TYR A 591 23.09 32.32 -52.18
CA TYR A 591 23.81 33.58 -52.36
C TYR A 591 24.97 33.76 -51.37
N LEU A 592 24.80 33.34 -50.11
CA LEU A 592 25.85 33.42 -49.09
C LEU A 592 26.90 32.30 -49.23
N GLY A 593 26.50 31.10 -49.63
CA GLY A 593 27.41 29.98 -49.92
C GLY A 593 28.36 30.27 -51.11
N GLY A 594 27.86 30.94 -52.15
CA GLY A 594 28.68 31.34 -53.32
C GLY A 594 29.73 32.41 -53.03
N LYS A 595 29.50 33.30 -52.04
CA LYS A 595 30.49 34.33 -51.64
C LYS A 595 31.57 33.81 -50.70
N ILE A 596 31.29 32.75 -49.93
CA ILE A 596 32.28 32.13 -49.03
C ILE A 596 33.23 31.23 -49.82
N TRP A 597 32.76 30.55 -50.88
CA TRP A 597 33.60 29.66 -51.68
C TRP A 597 34.61 30.38 -52.59
N LYS A 598 34.33 31.63 -53.01
CA LYS A 598 35.28 32.47 -53.77
C LYS A 598 36.40 33.12 -52.95
N ARG A 599 36.37 33.02 -51.62
CA ARG A 599 37.41 33.59 -50.72
C ARG A 599 38.46 32.57 -50.26
N PHE A 600 38.33 31.29 -50.65
CA PHE A 600 39.28 30.22 -50.33
C PHE A 600 40.09 29.71 -51.54
N ARG A 601 40.03 30.41 -52.70
CA ARG A 601 40.88 30.15 -53.88
C ARG A 601 41.31 31.47 -54.54
N THR A 602 42.19 32.22 -53.86
CA THR A 602 43.17 33.15 -54.44
C THR A 602 44.19 33.49 -53.39
#